data_AF-A0A7S3KTJ8-F1
#
_entry.id   AF-A0A7S3KTJ8-F1
#
_cell.length_a   1.000
_cell.length_b   1.000
_cell.length_c   1.000
_cell.angle_alpha   90.00
_cell.angle_beta   90.00
_cell.angle_gamma   90.00
#
_symmetry.space_group_name_H-M   'P 1'
#
loop_
_entity.id
_entity.type
_entity.pdbx_description
1 polymer ?
#
loop_
_entity_poly.entity_id
_entity_poly.type
_entity_poly.pdbx_seq_one_letter_code
_entity_poly.pdbx_strand_id
1 'polypeptide(L)'
;TFKFDKVFNTDATQTDVFEGARISQLVSRVTDGYHATIFAYGQTGSGKTFTMEGYDYKNKNDGRAKSKAPVIKDDENIGITQRAVRELFQQIKFKKDKTGVHISVFVSYLQIYSEKVYDLLNLNNLNPKKNTKGLRIRWNKKDQFLVENLFIFEC
;
A
#
# COMPACT_ATOMS: atom_id res chain seq x y z
N THR A 1 -14.81 4.16 -27.43
CA THR A 1 -14.71 2.93 -26.61
C THR A 1 -13.31 2.79 -26.08
N PHE A 2 -13.17 2.45 -24.80
CA PHE A 2 -11.87 2.22 -24.16
C PHE A 2 -11.62 0.72 -24.00
N LYS A 3 -10.35 0.30 -23.99
CA LYS A 3 -9.93 -1.09 -23.80
C LYS A 3 -9.05 -1.17 -22.56
N PHE A 4 -9.29 -2.18 -21.74
CA PHE A 4 -8.55 -2.47 -20.51
C PHE A 4 -8.32 -3.98 -20.42
N ASP A 5 -7.28 -4.41 -19.72
CA ASP A 5 -7.03 -5.83 -19.47
C ASP A 5 -8.14 -6.47 -18.64
N LYS A 6 -8.71 -5.71 -17.71
CA LYS A 6 -9.85 -6.11 -16.87
C LYS A 6 -10.71 -4.89 -16.53
N VAL A 7 -12.02 -5.09 -16.50
CA VAL A 7 -13.00 -4.14 -15.99
C VAL A 7 -13.77 -4.84 -14.87
N PHE A 8 -13.86 -4.18 -13.72
CA PHE A 8 -14.58 -4.67 -12.54
C PHE A 8 -15.92 -3.95 -12.42
N ASN A 9 -16.98 -4.72 -12.19
CA ASN A 9 -18.31 -4.18 -11.93
C ASN A 9 -18.47 -3.84 -10.45
N THR A 10 -19.58 -3.18 -10.09
CA THR A 10 -19.84 -2.72 -8.71
C THR A 10 -20.04 -3.86 -7.70
N ASP A 11 -20.34 -5.06 -8.18
CA ASP A 11 -20.49 -6.30 -7.41
C ASP A 11 -19.15 -7.04 -7.18
N ALA A 12 -18.07 -6.60 -7.83
CA ALA A 12 -16.76 -7.21 -7.64
C ALA A 12 -16.26 -7.01 -6.20
N THR A 13 -15.88 -8.12 -5.56
CA THR A 13 -15.33 -8.11 -4.20
C THR A 13 -13.86 -7.68 -4.20
N GLN A 14 -13.32 -7.38 -3.02
CA GLN A 14 -11.88 -7.10 -2.86
C GLN A 14 -11.02 -8.30 -3.27
N THR A 15 -11.53 -9.52 -3.10
CA THR A 15 -10.88 -10.74 -3.59
C THR A 15 -10.89 -10.79 -5.12
N ASP A 16 -12.01 -10.49 -5.77
CA ASP A 16 -12.10 -10.47 -7.24
C ASP A 16 -11.16 -9.45 -7.85
N VAL A 17 -11.03 -8.27 -7.22
CA VAL A 17 -10.09 -7.23 -7.65
C VAL A 17 -8.65 -7.70 -7.50
N PHE A 18 -8.31 -8.32 -6.36
CA PHE A 18 -6.96 -8.80 -6.08
C PHE A 18 -6.51 -9.89 -7.07
N GLU A 19 -7.36 -10.90 -7.31
CA GLU A 19 -7.09 -11.99 -8.25
C GLU A 19 -7.17 -11.53 -9.70
N GLY A 20 -8.22 -10.78 -10.04
CA GLY A 20 -8.47 -10.30 -11.41
C GLY A 20 -7.41 -9.32 -11.91
N ALA A 21 -6.83 -8.51 -11.00
CA ALA A 21 -5.70 -7.62 -11.31
C ALA A 21 -4.34 -8.33 -11.21
N ARG A 22 -4.33 -9.64 -10.92
CA ARG A 22 -3.13 -10.50 -10.84
C ARG A 22 -2.11 -10.03 -9.81
N ILE A 23 -2.58 -9.50 -8.68
CA ILE A 23 -1.68 -8.98 -7.64
C ILE A 23 -0.85 -10.10 -7.00
N SER A 24 -1.43 -11.29 -6.79
CA SER A 24 -0.70 -12.48 -6.33
C SER A 24 0.51 -12.81 -7.21
N GLN A 25 0.35 -12.70 -8.54
CA GLN A 25 1.46 -12.92 -9.48
C GLN A 25 2.54 -11.84 -9.34
N LEU A 26 2.17 -10.58 -9.11
CA LEU A 26 3.15 -9.52 -8.83
C LEU A 26 3.95 -9.81 -7.55
N VAL A 27 3.28 -10.26 -6.48
CA VAL A 27 3.94 -10.66 -5.24
C VAL A 27 4.93 -11.81 -5.49
N SER A 28 4.54 -12.80 -6.30
CA SER A 28 5.43 -13.89 -6.72
C SER A 28 6.68 -13.37 -7.44
N ARG A 29 6.51 -12.42 -8.37
CA ARG A 29 7.64 -11.80 -9.07
C ARG A 29 8.55 -11.01 -8.13
N VAL A 30 8.00 -10.35 -7.11
CA VAL A 30 8.82 -9.65 -6.09
C VAL A 30 9.69 -10.64 -5.33
N THR A 31 9.16 -11.79 -4.93
CA THR A 31 9.96 -12.82 -4.26
C THR A 31 10.98 -13.49 -5.20
N ASP A 32 10.86 -13.33 -6.53
CA ASP A 32 11.85 -13.75 -7.53
C ASP A 32 12.90 -12.66 -7.83
N GLY A 33 12.84 -11.50 -7.18
CA GLY A 33 13.80 -10.41 -7.35
C GLY A 33 13.40 -9.33 -8.35
N TYR A 34 12.13 -9.27 -8.76
CA TYR A 34 11.62 -8.20 -9.64
C TYR A 34 11.04 -7.04 -8.84
N HIS A 35 11.08 -5.83 -9.41
CA HIS A 35 10.35 -4.68 -8.88
C HIS A 35 8.90 -4.68 -9.38
N ALA A 36 7.96 -4.38 -8.49
CA ALA A 36 6.54 -4.23 -8.81
C ALA A 36 5.98 -2.95 -8.19
N THR A 37 4.98 -2.36 -8.81
CA THR A 37 4.30 -1.15 -8.30
C THR A 37 2.84 -1.18 -8.70
N ILE A 38 1.96 -0.80 -7.77
CA ILE A 38 0.51 -0.73 -7.97
C ILE A 38 0.06 0.70 -7.69
N PHE A 39 -0.67 1.29 -8.62
CA PHE A 39 -1.25 2.63 -8.47
C PHE A 39 -2.78 2.55 -8.51
N ALA A 40 -3.43 3.26 -7.59
CA ALA A 40 -4.86 3.54 -7.66
C ALA A 40 -5.06 4.99 -8.13
N TYR A 41 -5.75 5.17 -9.25
CA TYR A 41 -5.99 6.49 -9.87
C TYR A 41 -7.49 6.73 -10.11
N GLY A 42 -7.91 7.99 -10.03
CA GLY A 42 -9.30 8.40 -10.18
C GLY A 42 -9.67 9.62 -9.33
N GLN A 43 -10.88 10.15 -9.52
CA GLN A 43 -11.36 11.32 -8.77
C GLN A 43 -11.59 11.04 -7.27
N THR A 44 -11.70 12.07 -6.45
CA THR A 44 -12.11 11.91 -5.03
C THR A 44 -13.46 11.22 -4.93
N GLY A 45 -13.59 10.27 -4.02
CA GLY A 45 -14.80 9.45 -3.86
C GLY A 45 -14.93 8.28 -4.84
N SER A 46 -13.98 8.07 -5.76
CA SER A 46 -14.03 6.96 -6.74
C SER A 46 -13.58 5.59 -6.21
N GLY A 47 -13.40 5.43 -4.90
CA GLY A 47 -13.01 4.14 -4.31
C GLY A 47 -11.51 3.84 -4.23
N LYS A 48 -10.59 4.73 -4.64
CA LYS A 48 -9.12 4.48 -4.57
C LYS A 48 -8.64 3.94 -3.21
N THR A 49 -9.01 4.63 -2.13
CA THR A 49 -8.65 4.23 -0.76
C THR A 49 -9.33 2.94 -0.34
N PHE A 50 -10.57 2.71 -0.78
CA PHE A 50 -11.28 1.46 -0.53
C PHE A 50 -10.56 0.28 -1.22
N THR A 51 -10.16 0.43 -2.48
CA THR A 51 -9.39 -0.60 -3.20
C THR A 51 -8.03 -0.90 -2.57
N MET A 52 -7.27 0.13 -2.19
CA MET A 52 -5.93 -0.06 -1.62
C MET A 52 -5.96 -0.56 -0.17
N GLU A 53 -6.83 -0.01 0.68
CA GLU A 53 -6.77 -0.21 2.13
C GLU A 53 -7.98 -0.93 2.73
N GLY A 54 -9.12 -0.95 2.02
CA GLY A 54 -10.32 -1.65 2.49
C GLY A 54 -11.13 -0.92 3.56
N TYR A 55 -10.84 0.35 3.85
CA TYR A 55 -11.56 1.08 4.90
C TYR A 55 -13.01 1.37 4.53
N ASP A 56 -13.91 1.10 5.47
CA ASP A 56 -15.27 1.65 5.49
C ASP A 56 -15.37 2.74 6.57
N TYR A 57 -16.00 3.86 6.21
CA TYR A 57 -16.34 4.88 7.19
C TYR A 57 -17.62 4.42 7.88
N LYS A 58 -17.47 3.68 9.00
CA LYS A 58 -18.63 3.20 9.79
C LYS A 58 -19.72 4.27 9.87
N ASN A 59 -20.89 3.97 9.30
CA ASN A 59 -22.11 4.65 9.65
C ASN A 59 -22.37 4.34 11.13
N LYS A 60 -22.31 5.35 12.00
CA LYS A 60 -22.96 5.20 13.30
C LYS A 60 -24.46 5.15 13.00
N ASN A 61 -25.11 4.01 13.22
CA ASN A 61 -26.58 3.85 13.09
C ASN A 61 -27.39 4.68 14.11
N ASP A 62 -26.77 5.71 14.69
CA ASP A 62 -27.20 6.43 15.89
C ASP A 62 -27.43 7.94 15.60
N GLY A 63 -27.55 8.31 14.31
CA GLY A 63 -27.74 9.70 13.86
C GLY A 63 -26.55 10.65 14.10
N ARG A 64 -25.45 10.16 14.66
CA ARG A 64 -24.24 10.94 14.93
C ARG A 64 -23.29 10.95 13.73
N ALA A 65 -22.58 12.07 13.54
CA ALA A 65 -21.60 12.25 12.46
C ALA A 65 -20.65 11.05 12.33
N LYS A 66 -20.38 10.64 11.08
CA LYS A 66 -19.44 9.58 10.72
C LYS A 66 -18.15 9.75 11.52
N SER A 67 -17.65 8.66 12.11
CA SER A 67 -16.35 8.71 12.80
C SER A 67 -15.29 9.12 11.76
N LYS A 68 -14.51 10.16 12.04
CA LYS A 68 -13.53 10.72 11.09
C LYS A 68 -12.35 9.78 10.78
N ALA A 69 -12.15 8.77 11.62
CA ALA A 69 -11.06 7.81 11.46
C ALA A 69 -11.58 6.52 10.79
N PRO A 70 -10.90 6.03 9.74
CA PRO A 70 -11.19 4.72 9.15
C PRO A 70 -10.97 3.61 10.19
N VAL A 71 -11.80 2.57 10.14
CA VAL A 71 -11.64 1.38 10.99
C VAL A 71 -11.11 0.25 10.11
N ILE A 72 -9.89 -0.22 10.38
CA ILE A 72 -9.36 -1.44 9.76
C ILE A 72 -10.03 -2.62 10.45
N LYS A 73 -10.75 -3.44 9.69
CA LYS A 73 -11.25 -4.73 10.17
C LYS A 73 -10.52 -5.82 9.42
N ASP A 74 -10.20 -6.90 10.11
CA ASP A 74 -9.73 -8.12 9.48
C ASP A 74 -10.95 -8.92 8.98
N ASP A 75 -11.56 -8.42 7.91
CA ASP A 75 -12.71 -9.04 7.26
C ASP A 75 -12.49 -9.12 5.74
N GLU A 76 -13.50 -9.58 5.01
CA GLU A 76 -13.42 -9.75 3.56
C GLU A 76 -13.14 -8.45 2.79
N ASN A 77 -13.28 -7.28 3.43
CA ASN A 77 -13.07 -5.99 2.79
C ASN A 77 -11.62 -5.50 2.82
N ILE A 78 -10.67 -6.22 3.43
CA ILE A 78 -9.25 -5.81 3.42
C ILE A 78 -8.77 -5.52 1.99
N GLY A 79 -7.99 -4.44 1.83
CA GLY A 79 -7.56 -3.95 0.53
C GLY A 79 -6.35 -4.67 -0.05
N ILE A 80 -5.92 -4.18 -1.21
CA ILE A 80 -4.73 -4.69 -1.93
C ILE A 80 -3.49 -4.65 -1.04
N THR A 81 -3.25 -3.57 -0.29
CA THR A 81 -2.05 -3.42 0.55
C THR A 81 -1.96 -4.55 1.57
N GLN A 82 -3.01 -4.80 2.35
CA GLN A 82 -3.01 -5.82 3.39
C GLN A 82 -2.95 -7.24 2.81
N ARG A 83 -3.67 -7.50 1.71
CA ARG A 83 -3.65 -8.79 1.02
C ARG A 83 -2.26 -9.11 0.46
N ALA A 84 -1.64 -8.14 -0.22
CA ALA A 84 -0.31 -8.31 -0.79
C ALA A 84 0.76 -8.56 0.27
N VAL A 85 0.71 -7.85 1.41
CA VAL A 85 1.65 -8.07 2.52
C VAL A 85 1.47 -9.47 3.11
N ARG A 86 0.22 -9.92 3.35
CA ARG A 86 -0.04 -11.28 3.86
C ARG A 86 0.52 -12.34 2.92
N GLU A 87 0.24 -12.22 1.63
CA GLU A 87 0.72 -13.16 0.64
C GLU A 87 2.25 -13.14 0.51
N LEU A 88 2.89 -11.96 0.58
CA LEU A 88 4.35 -11.84 0.54
C LEU A 88 5.00 -12.68 1.64
N PHE A 89 4.56 -12.55 2.88
CA PHE A 89 5.10 -13.34 3.99
C PHE A 89 4.82 -14.83 3.85
N GLN A 90 3.64 -15.22 3.34
CA GLN A 90 3.32 -16.61 3.05
C GLN A 90 4.26 -17.21 1.99
N GLN A 91 4.50 -16.48 0.89
CA GLN A 91 5.39 -16.92 -0.18
C GLN A 91 6.86 -16.99 0.26
N ILE A 92 7.31 -16.03 1.08
CA ILE A 92 8.66 -16.07 1.68
C ILE A 92 8.83 -17.31 2.54
N LYS A 93 7.86 -17.62 3.40
CA LYS A 93 7.89 -18.83 4.25
C LYS A 93 7.96 -20.09 3.38
N PHE A 94 7.09 -20.21 2.37
CA PHE A 94 7.08 -21.35 1.47
C PHE A 94 8.41 -21.52 0.71
N LYS A 95 9.00 -20.42 0.22
CA LYS A 95 10.30 -20.46 -0.46
C LYS A 95 11.42 -20.88 0.46
N LYS A 96 11.43 -20.38 1.70
CA LYS A 96 12.40 -20.79 2.72
C LYS A 96 12.32 -22.30 2.97
N ASP A 97 11.13 -22.83 3.17
CA ASP A 97 10.92 -24.27 3.46
C ASP A 97 11.32 -25.15 2.26
N LYS A 98 11.11 -24.67 1.02
CA LYS A 98 11.39 -25.44 -0.20
C LYS A 98 12.85 -25.36 -0.68
N THR A 99 13.51 -24.23 -0.49
CA THR A 99 14.81 -23.91 -1.13
C THR A 99 15.92 -23.54 -0.16
N GLY A 100 15.59 -23.27 1.11
CA GLY A 100 16.54 -22.74 2.10
C GLY A 100 16.89 -21.27 1.89
N VAL A 101 16.27 -20.57 0.94
CA VAL A 101 16.52 -19.14 0.71
C VAL A 101 15.99 -18.30 1.87
N HIS A 102 16.82 -17.38 2.35
CA HIS A 102 16.46 -16.39 3.36
C HIS A 102 16.16 -15.04 2.69
N ILE A 103 15.01 -14.46 3.02
CA ILE A 103 14.58 -13.14 2.53
C ILE A 103 14.29 -12.27 3.75
N SER A 104 14.97 -11.13 3.86
CA SER A 104 14.68 -10.09 4.84
C SER A 104 13.72 -9.05 4.24
N VAL A 105 12.75 -8.60 5.02
CA VAL A 105 11.73 -7.65 4.58
C VAL A 105 11.93 -6.32 5.28
N PHE A 106 11.93 -5.24 4.50
CA PHE A 106 12.05 -3.88 4.99
C PHE A 106 10.88 -3.06 4.47
N VAL A 107 10.31 -2.20 5.31
CA VAL A 107 9.21 -1.32 4.95
C VAL A 107 9.52 0.14 5.28
N SER A 108 9.11 1.02 4.38
CA SER A 108 9.07 2.46 4.59
C SER A 108 7.71 2.97 4.15
N TYR A 109 7.17 4.00 4.81
CA TYR A 109 5.89 4.58 4.43
C TYR A 109 5.99 6.10 4.38
N LEU A 110 5.63 6.70 3.25
CA LEU A 110 5.74 8.15 3.03
C LEU A 110 4.50 8.70 2.34
N GLN A 111 4.31 10.01 2.48
CA GLN A 111 3.31 10.79 1.75
C GLN A 111 4.00 11.93 1.00
N ILE A 112 3.62 12.12 -0.26
CA ILE A 112 3.95 13.34 -1.01
C ILE A 112 2.72 14.24 -0.98
N TYR A 113 2.86 15.45 -0.45
CA TYR A 113 1.78 16.43 -0.36
C TYR A 113 2.33 17.84 -0.58
N SER A 114 1.75 18.58 -1.52
CA SER A 114 2.17 19.94 -1.87
C SER A 114 3.70 20.02 -2.14
N GLU A 115 4.18 19.15 -3.04
CA GLU A 115 5.60 19.04 -3.40
C GLU A 115 6.57 18.76 -2.24
N LYS A 116 6.07 18.24 -1.11
CA LYS A 116 6.88 17.86 0.06
C LYS A 116 6.70 16.41 0.42
N VAL A 117 7.79 15.76 0.81
CA VAL A 117 7.80 14.37 1.26
C VAL A 117 7.71 14.32 2.79
N TYR A 118 6.81 13.50 3.31
CA TYR A 118 6.60 13.27 4.74
C TYR A 118 6.79 11.80 5.05
N ASP A 119 7.57 11.50 6.08
CA ASP A 119 7.71 10.15 6.62
C ASP A 119 6.54 9.84 7.54
N LEU A 120 5.78 8.80 7.20
CA LEU A 120 4.59 8.38 7.94
C LEU A 120 4.91 7.43 9.10
N LEU A 121 6.09 6.81 9.12
CA LEU A 121 6.54 5.94 10.20
C LEU A 121 7.32 6.70 11.28
N ASN A 122 7.91 7.84 10.92
CA ASN A 122 8.57 8.71 11.89
C ASN A 122 7.59 9.74 12.49
N LEU A 123 6.99 9.38 13.64
CA LEU A 123 6.02 10.23 14.36
C LEU A 123 6.57 11.63 14.69
N ASN A 124 7.87 11.79 14.86
CA ASN A 124 8.49 13.10 15.12
C ASN A 124 8.37 14.05 13.92
N ASN A 125 8.27 13.50 12.71
CA ASN A 125 8.19 14.23 11.45
C ASN A 125 6.75 14.51 10.99
N LEU A 126 5.75 13.89 11.62
CA LEU A 126 4.34 14.00 11.24
C LEU A 126 3.67 15.32 11.64
N ASN A 127 4.27 16.11 12.52
CA ASN A 127 3.70 17.40 12.92
C ASN A 127 4.03 18.46 11.85
N PRO A 128 3.08 18.90 11.01
CA PRO A 128 3.35 19.80 9.89
C PRO A 128 3.83 21.18 10.36
N LYS A 129 3.48 21.56 11.60
CA LYS A 129 3.92 22.81 12.24
C LYS A 129 5.38 22.77 12.69
N LYS A 130 5.95 21.58 12.92
CA LYS A 130 7.36 21.40 13.31
C LYS A 130 8.25 21.03 12.13
N ASN A 131 7.71 20.32 11.13
CA ASN A 131 8.47 19.87 9.97
C ASN A 131 7.97 20.54 8.68
N THR A 132 8.43 21.76 8.44
CA THR A 132 7.97 22.59 7.31
C THR A 132 8.69 22.29 6.00
N LYS A 133 9.85 21.60 6.04
CA LYS A 133 10.72 21.40 4.87
C LYS A 133 10.47 20.09 4.12
N GLY A 134 9.89 19.08 4.78
CA GLY A 134 9.78 17.74 4.20
C GLY A 134 11.14 17.05 4.03
N LEU A 135 11.12 15.75 3.72
CA LEU A 135 12.32 14.99 3.39
C LEU A 135 12.81 15.32 1.98
N ARG A 136 14.12 15.22 1.78
CA ARG A 136 14.76 15.51 0.49
C ARG A 136 14.79 14.25 -0.37
N ILE A 137 14.50 14.42 -1.66
CA ILE A 137 14.70 13.39 -2.67
C ILE A 137 16.08 13.60 -3.28
N ARG A 138 16.86 12.54 -3.41
CA ARG A 138 18.18 12.54 -4.08
C ARG A 138 18.27 11.44 -5.11
N TRP A 139 19.25 11.60 -5.97
CA TRP A 139 19.62 10.62 -7.00
C TRP A 139 20.95 9.97 -6.58
N ASN A 140 21.03 8.64 -6.61
CA ASN A 140 22.28 7.94 -6.35
C ASN A 140 23.07 7.68 -7.65
N LYS A 141 24.31 7.17 -7.51
CA LYS A 141 25.19 6.83 -8.64
C LYS A 141 24.71 5.63 -9.47
N LYS A 142 23.60 4.99 -9.09
CA LYS A 142 22.98 3.84 -9.77
C LYS A 142 21.66 4.24 -10.44
N ASP A 143 21.46 5.54 -10.65
CA ASP A 143 20.27 6.12 -11.28
C ASP A 143 18.95 5.83 -10.54
N GLN A 144 19.03 5.59 -9.23
CA GLN A 144 17.87 5.35 -8.39
C GLN A 144 17.55 6.57 -7.53
N PHE A 145 16.26 6.86 -7.42
CA PHE A 145 15.73 7.83 -6.47
C PHE A 145 15.79 7.29 -5.05
N LEU A 146 16.20 8.13 -4.12
CA LEU A 146 16.19 7.85 -2.69
C LEU A 146 15.60 9.03 -1.91
N VAL A 147 14.96 8.75 -0.80
CA VAL A 147 14.48 9.77 0.14
C VAL A 147 15.42 9.77 1.34
N GLU A 148 16.06 10.91 1.59
CA GLU A 148 17.01 11.03 2.69
C GLU A 148 16.32 10.96 4.03
N ASN A 149 16.91 10.20 4.96
CA ASN A 149 16.42 10.02 6.33
C ASN A 149 14.99 9.45 6.40
N LEU A 150 14.52 8.80 5.34
CA LEU A 150 13.28 8.03 5.38
C LEU A 150 13.46 6.85 6.35
N PHE A 151 12.56 6.73 7.32
CA PHE A 151 12.57 5.63 8.25
C PHE A 151 12.29 4.30 7.53
N ILE A 152 13.15 3.33 7.81
CA ILE A 152 13.05 1.96 7.32
C ILE A 152 12.90 1.05 8.54
N PHE A 153 11.83 0.28 8.57
CA PHE A 153 11.57 -0.72 9.59
C PHE A 153 11.86 -2.12 9.03
N GLU A 154 12.65 -2.91 9.76
CA GLU A 154 12.86 -4.33 9.46
C GLU A 154 11.70 -5.14 10.05
N CYS A 155 10.98 -5.88 9.21
CA CYS A 155 9.75 -6.59 9.56
C CYS A 155 9.99 -8.00 10.10
#